data_AF-A0A351C949-F1
#
_entry.id   AF-A0A351C949-F1
#
_cell.length_a   1.000
_cell.length_b   1.000
_cell.length_c   1.000
_cell.angle_alpha   90.00
_cell.angle_beta   90.00
_cell.angle_gamma   90.00
#
_symmetry.space_group_name_H-M   'P 1'
#
loop_
_entity.id
_entity.type
_entity.pdbx_description
1 polymer ?
#
loop_
_entity_poly.entity_id
_entity_poly.type
_entity_poly.pdbx_seq_one_letter_code
_entity_poly.pdbx_strand_id
1 'polypeptide(L)'
;MLNLLKKIFGDNRERSLNKLWPVVEQINVEYDKLASLTDEQLQAKTEEFRGRIGESLSGIESDRDDIFRQLKERLVSEDEGGEHTMSANERQDLYDELDDLEAEWYTTLEDTLLEILPEAFAVAKDACRRMVGKEWEAGGTTVKWDMIPYDVQLLGGVAMHGGNISEMKTGEGK
;
A
#
# COMPACT_ATOMS: atom_id res chain seq x y z
N MET A 1 21.84 34.29 11.53
CA MET A 1 22.62 33.24 10.86
C MET A 1 21.87 31.91 10.70
N LEU A 2 21.11 31.44 11.70
CA LEU A 2 20.28 30.23 11.61
C LEU A 2 19.23 30.26 10.47
N ASN A 3 18.59 31.41 10.23
CA ASN A 3 17.61 31.56 9.13
C ASN A 3 18.23 31.51 7.73
N LEU A 4 19.52 31.82 7.58
CA LEU A 4 20.21 31.74 6.28
C LEU A 4 20.65 30.31 5.97
N LEU A 5 21.10 29.57 6.99
CA LEU A 5 21.41 28.14 6.88
C LEU A 5 20.15 27.29 6.65
N LYS A 6 19.03 27.57 7.36
CA LYS A 6 17.73 26.94 7.06
C LYS A 6 17.23 27.23 5.65
N LYS A 7 17.49 28.42 5.12
CA LYS A 7 17.09 28.81 3.75
C LYS A 7 17.97 28.17 2.65
N ILE A 8 19.19 27.74 2.99
CA ILE A 8 20.13 27.10 2.06
C ILE A 8 20.04 25.57 2.14
N PHE A 9 19.76 24.99 3.32
CA PHE A 9 19.67 23.54 3.51
C PHE A 9 18.23 23.00 3.61
N GLY A 10 17.22 23.86 3.73
CA GLY A 10 15.82 23.48 3.97
C GLY A 10 15.60 22.94 5.38
N ASP A 11 14.38 23.07 5.89
CA ASP A 11 13.96 22.32 7.08
C ASP A 11 13.77 20.85 6.70
N ASN A 12 14.15 19.88 7.55
CA ASN A 12 13.98 18.45 7.26
C ASN A 12 12.51 18.14 6.90
N ARG A 13 11.56 18.83 7.55
CA ARG A 13 10.13 18.70 7.27
C ARG A 13 9.79 19.16 5.85
N GLU A 14 10.29 20.33 5.46
CA GLU A 14 10.06 20.91 4.14
C GLU A 14 10.66 20.01 3.04
N ARG A 15 11.85 19.46 3.27
CA ARG A 15 12.47 18.50 2.36
C ARG A 15 11.64 17.22 2.22
N SER A 16 11.11 16.67 3.31
CA SER A 16 10.24 15.50 3.26
C SER A 16 8.96 15.79 2.49
N LEU A 17 8.29 16.92 2.75
CA LEU A 17 7.08 17.30 2.01
C LEU A 17 7.35 17.49 0.51
N ASN A 18 8.48 18.12 0.16
CA ASN A 18 8.88 18.33 -1.24
C ASN A 18 9.11 17.02 -2.01
N LYS A 19 9.37 15.90 -1.32
CA LYS A 19 9.45 14.57 -1.96
C LYS A 19 8.07 13.97 -2.26
N LEU A 20 7.04 14.35 -1.49
CA LEU A 20 5.70 13.80 -1.63
C LEU A 20 4.83 14.57 -2.64
N TRP A 21 5.10 15.86 -2.83
CA TRP A 21 4.38 16.69 -3.82
C TRP A 21 4.37 16.13 -5.25
N PRO A 22 5.48 15.61 -5.79
CA PRO A 22 5.47 14.97 -7.11
C PRO A 22 4.50 13.78 -7.20
N VAL A 23 4.30 13.05 -6.09
CA VAL A 23 3.33 11.95 -6.04
C VAL A 23 1.90 12.49 -6.09
N VAL A 24 1.61 13.60 -5.40
CA VAL A 24 0.30 14.28 -5.48
C VAL A 24 0.03 14.80 -6.89
N GLU A 25 1.04 15.31 -7.59
CA GLU A 25 0.92 15.70 -9.00
C GLU A 25 0.57 14.49 -9.88
N GLN A 26 1.23 13.34 -9.67
CA GLN A 26 0.89 12.11 -10.38
C GLN A 26 -0.53 11.64 -10.08
N ILE A 27 -0.99 11.72 -8.83
CA ILE A 27 -2.37 11.41 -8.45
C ILE A 27 -3.35 12.26 -9.26
N ASN A 28 -3.09 13.57 -9.38
CA ASN A 28 -3.95 14.47 -10.14
C ASN A 28 -3.93 14.16 -11.65
N VAL A 29 -2.78 13.78 -12.19
CA VAL A 29 -2.67 13.32 -13.60
C VAL A 29 -3.48 12.05 -13.82
N GLU A 30 -3.42 11.07 -12.92
CA GLU A 30 -4.24 9.85 -13.02
C GLU A 30 -5.74 10.16 -12.86
N TYR A 31 -6.08 11.06 -11.94
CA TYR A 31 -7.45 11.50 -11.68
C TYR A 31 -8.12 12.09 -12.91
N ASP A 32 -7.42 12.91 -13.68
CA ASP A 32 -7.95 13.52 -14.91
C ASP A 32 -8.33 12.47 -15.97
N LYS A 33 -7.71 11.28 -15.94
CA LYS A 33 -8.04 10.17 -16.86
C LYS A 33 -9.33 9.44 -16.48
N LEU A 34 -9.81 9.59 -15.24
CA LEU A 34 -10.96 8.82 -14.72
C LEU A 34 -12.31 9.43 -15.09
N ALA A 35 -12.35 10.67 -15.59
CA ALA A 35 -13.59 11.40 -15.88
C ALA A 35 -14.53 10.65 -16.86
N SER A 36 -13.98 9.82 -17.75
CA SER A 36 -14.76 9.04 -18.72
C SER A 36 -15.24 7.68 -18.22
N LEU A 37 -14.83 7.23 -17.03
CA LEU A 37 -15.18 5.90 -16.54
C LEU A 37 -16.60 5.85 -15.95
N THR A 38 -17.31 4.74 -16.18
CA THR A 38 -18.55 4.44 -15.44
C THR A 38 -18.27 4.03 -14.00
N ASP A 39 -19.31 3.94 -13.17
CA ASP A 39 -19.18 3.50 -11.77
C ASP A 39 -18.64 2.06 -11.70
N GLU A 40 -19.10 1.19 -12.59
CA GLU A 40 -18.64 -0.20 -12.69
C GLU A 40 -17.17 -0.28 -13.12
N GLN A 41 -16.76 0.56 -14.07
CA GLN A 41 -15.37 0.63 -14.50
C GLN A 41 -14.45 1.17 -13.39
N LEU A 42 -14.91 2.15 -12.62
CA LEU A 42 -14.17 2.66 -11.47
C LEU A 42 -14.05 1.59 -10.38
N GLN A 43 -15.11 0.83 -10.10
CA GLN A 43 -15.07 -0.29 -9.16
C GLN A 43 -14.11 -1.39 -9.62
N ALA A 44 -14.10 -1.70 -10.93
CA ALA A 44 -13.22 -2.72 -11.52
C ALA A 44 -11.71 -2.41 -11.34
N LYS A 45 -11.32 -1.14 -11.17
CA LYS A 45 -9.93 -0.78 -10.82
C LYS A 45 -9.47 -1.44 -9.53
N THR A 46 -10.37 -1.72 -8.57
CA THR A 46 -10.01 -2.43 -7.34
C THR A 46 -9.52 -3.85 -7.63
N GLU A 47 -10.21 -4.57 -8.50
CA GLU A 47 -9.80 -5.93 -8.89
C GLU A 47 -8.52 -5.90 -9.74
N GLU A 48 -8.35 -4.88 -10.58
CA GLU A 48 -7.10 -4.66 -11.31
C GLU A 48 -5.91 -4.48 -10.34
N PHE A 49 -6.04 -3.64 -9.32
CA PHE A 49 -4.97 -3.44 -8.33
C PHE A 49 -4.67 -4.70 -7.51
N ARG A 50 -5.71 -5.43 -7.08
CA ARG A 50 -5.54 -6.74 -6.41
C ARG A 50 -4.81 -7.73 -7.31
N GLY A 51 -5.16 -7.75 -8.60
CA GLY A 51 -4.51 -8.58 -9.61
C GLY A 51 -3.03 -8.26 -9.75
N ARG A 52 -2.66 -6.98 -9.91
CA ARG A 52 -1.26 -6.53 -10.00
C ARG A 52 -0.44 -6.92 -8.77
N ILE A 53 -1.00 -6.73 -7.57
CA ILE A 53 -0.35 -7.13 -6.31
C ILE A 53 -0.15 -8.66 -6.27
N GLY A 54 -1.22 -9.42 -6.55
CA GLY A 54 -1.14 -10.89 -6.55
C GLY A 54 -0.15 -11.43 -7.60
N GLU A 55 -0.13 -10.85 -8.79
CA GLU A 55 0.82 -11.22 -9.84
C GLU A 55 2.27 -10.98 -9.40
N SER A 56 2.55 -9.79 -8.83
CA SER A 56 3.89 -9.43 -8.35
C SER A 56 4.43 -10.37 -7.27
N LEU A 57 3.54 -10.94 -6.44
CA LEU A 57 3.92 -11.80 -5.31
C LEU A 57 3.80 -13.30 -5.62
N SER A 58 3.19 -13.68 -6.73
CA SER A 58 2.83 -15.06 -7.03
C SER A 58 4.00 -16.04 -7.04
N GLY A 59 5.17 -15.62 -7.55
CA GLY A 59 6.39 -16.43 -7.54
C GLY A 59 6.88 -16.69 -6.11
N ILE A 60 7.04 -15.61 -5.34
CA ILE A 60 7.53 -15.64 -3.95
C ILE A 60 6.60 -16.50 -3.08
N GLU A 61 5.28 -16.34 -3.25
CA GLU A 61 4.29 -17.13 -2.51
C GLU A 61 4.32 -18.62 -2.89
N SER A 62 4.55 -18.94 -4.16
CA SER A 62 4.72 -20.31 -4.63
C SER A 62 5.97 -20.96 -4.00
N ASP A 63 7.10 -20.26 -4.01
CA ASP A 63 8.36 -20.75 -3.45
C ASP A 63 8.23 -20.97 -1.93
N ARG A 64 7.60 -20.02 -1.23
CA ARG A 64 7.27 -20.15 0.20
C ARG A 64 6.39 -21.38 0.47
N ASP A 65 5.35 -21.59 -0.34
CA ASP A 65 4.42 -22.71 -0.18
C ASP A 65 5.11 -24.07 -0.46
N ASP A 66 6.06 -24.10 -1.38
CA ASP A 66 6.90 -25.27 -1.65
C ASP A 66 7.83 -25.59 -0.47
N ILE A 67 8.46 -24.58 0.14
CA ILE A 67 9.27 -24.79 1.36
C ILE A 67 8.40 -25.28 2.52
N PHE A 68 7.23 -24.70 2.74
CA PHE A 68 6.31 -25.19 3.77
C PHE A 68 5.87 -26.63 3.53
N ARG A 69 5.67 -27.03 2.27
CA ARG A 69 5.37 -28.43 1.93
C ARG A 69 6.53 -29.34 2.30
N GLN A 70 7.77 -28.97 1.97
CA GLN A 70 8.97 -29.72 2.33
C GLN A 70 9.12 -29.88 3.84
N LEU A 71 8.88 -28.80 4.61
CA LEU A 71 8.89 -28.84 6.07
C LEU A 71 7.79 -29.80 6.61
N LYS A 72 6.58 -29.73 6.06
CA LYS A 72 5.42 -30.52 6.52
C LYS A 72 5.53 -32.01 6.18
N GLU A 73 5.90 -32.37 4.96
CA GLU A 73 6.02 -33.78 4.52
C GLU A 73 7.03 -34.54 5.38
N ARG A 74 8.11 -33.87 5.81
CA ARG A 74 9.17 -34.47 6.62
C ARG A 74 8.78 -34.62 8.09
N LEU A 75 7.99 -33.68 8.64
CA LEU A 75 7.38 -33.83 9.98
C LEU A 75 6.49 -35.08 10.06
N VAL A 76 5.72 -35.38 9.00
CA VAL A 76 4.88 -36.60 8.95
C VAL A 76 5.74 -37.87 8.91
N SER A 77 6.89 -37.84 8.24
CA SER A 77 7.79 -39.01 8.16
C SER A 77 8.52 -39.33 9.48
N GLU A 78 8.74 -38.33 10.34
CA GLU A 78 9.32 -38.48 11.70
C GLU A 78 8.38 -39.26 12.64
N ASP A 79 7.07 -39.01 12.57
CA ASP A 79 6.05 -39.66 13.42
C ASP A 79 5.73 -41.11 12.99
N GLU A 80 5.97 -41.47 11.73
CA GLU A 80 5.70 -42.81 11.18
C GLU A 80 6.90 -43.78 11.24
N GLY A 81 8.02 -43.38 11.88
CA GLY A 81 9.21 -44.23 12.02
C GLY A 81 10.03 -44.38 10.73
N GLY A 82 9.94 -43.40 9.83
CA GLY A 82 10.72 -43.35 8.60
C GLY A 82 12.21 -43.14 8.84
N GLU A 83 13.05 -43.75 8.00
CA GLU A 83 14.51 -43.85 8.16
C GLU A 83 15.28 -42.56 7.76
N HIS A 84 14.59 -41.52 7.28
CA HIS A 84 15.18 -40.27 6.81
C HIS A 84 14.51 -39.07 7.49
N THR A 85 15.01 -38.72 8.67
CA THR A 85 14.67 -37.49 9.36
C THR A 85 15.58 -36.37 8.86
N MET A 86 15.01 -35.18 8.62
CA MET A 86 15.76 -34.02 8.14
C MET A 86 16.82 -33.63 9.16
N SER A 87 18.05 -33.42 8.71
CA SER A 87 19.11 -32.92 9.59
C SER A 87 18.71 -31.56 10.16
N ALA A 88 19.17 -31.26 11.38
CA ALA A 88 18.98 -29.94 11.97
C ALA A 88 19.51 -28.82 11.05
N ASN A 89 20.55 -29.10 10.26
CA ASN A 89 21.12 -28.16 9.30
C ASN A 89 20.20 -27.92 8.11
N GLU A 90 19.65 -28.97 7.49
CA GLU A 90 18.72 -28.83 6.35
C GLU A 90 17.43 -28.11 6.76
N ARG A 91 16.99 -28.32 8.01
CA ARG A 91 15.87 -27.58 8.58
C ARG A 91 16.18 -26.10 8.75
N GLN A 92 17.39 -25.80 9.21
CA GLN A 92 17.86 -24.42 9.36
C GLN A 92 17.96 -23.73 8.00
N ASP A 93 18.52 -24.41 6.99
CA ASP A 93 18.65 -23.87 5.63
C ASP A 93 17.29 -23.45 5.04
N LEU A 94 16.24 -24.27 5.25
CA LEU A 94 14.88 -23.94 4.81
C LEU A 94 14.26 -22.77 5.58
N TYR A 95 14.59 -22.59 6.85
CA TYR A 95 14.15 -21.43 7.61
C TYR A 95 14.86 -20.16 7.17
N ASP A 96 16.17 -20.24 6.90
CA ASP A 96 16.94 -19.12 6.37
C ASP A 96 16.40 -18.69 4.99
N GLU A 97 16.03 -19.65 4.13
CA GLU A 97 15.38 -19.39 2.84
C GLU A 97 13.98 -18.74 2.99
N LEU A 98 13.20 -19.13 4.02
CA LEU A 98 11.92 -18.48 4.32
C LEU A 98 12.11 -17.03 4.77
N ASP A 99 13.12 -16.75 5.59
CA ASP A 99 13.43 -15.39 6.06
C ASP A 99 13.85 -14.50 4.88
N ASP A 100 14.66 -15.03 3.95
CA ASP A 100 15.05 -14.33 2.72
C ASP A 100 13.84 -14.05 1.81
N LEU A 101 12.96 -15.03 1.62
CA LEU A 101 11.71 -14.86 0.84
C LEU A 101 10.76 -13.86 1.51
N GLU A 102 10.69 -13.82 2.84
CA GLU A 102 9.86 -12.85 3.56
C GLU A 102 10.38 -11.41 3.31
N ALA A 103 11.69 -11.20 3.37
CA ALA A 103 12.30 -9.92 3.04
C ALA A 103 12.05 -9.50 1.57
N GLU A 104 12.18 -10.44 0.63
CA GLU A 104 11.86 -10.21 -0.78
C GLU A 104 10.37 -9.88 -0.99
N TRP A 105 9.48 -10.60 -0.31
CA TRP A 105 8.04 -10.37 -0.35
C TRP A 105 7.69 -8.96 0.10
N TYR A 106 8.24 -8.51 1.24
CA TYR A 106 7.97 -7.17 1.75
C TYR A 106 8.47 -6.08 0.81
N THR A 107 9.67 -6.24 0.25
CA THR A 107 10.25 -5.29 -0.70
C THR A 107 9.41 -5.21 -1.98
N THR A 108 9.05 -6.38 -2.54
CA THR A 108 8.23 -6.47 -3.75
C THR A 108 6.84 -5.87 -3.56
N LEU A 109 6.22 -6.14 -2.40
CA LEU A 109 4.94 -5.54 -2.05
C LEU A 109 5.05 -4.02 -1.93
N GLU A 110 6.06 -3.50 -1.23
CA GLU A 110 6.24 -2.06 -1.06
C GLU A 110 6.41 -1.36 -2.42
N ASP A 111 7.30 -1.87 -3.27
CA ASP A 111 7.53 -1.32 -4.61
C ASP A 111 6.24 -1.34 -5.45
N THR A 112 5.52 -2.47 -5.44
CA THR A 112 4.25 -2.60 -6.18
C THR A 112 3.18 -1.65 -5.66
N LEU A 113 3.07 -1.46 -4.34
CA LEU A 113 2.12 -0.52 -3.76
C LEU A 113 2.48 0.93 -4.10
N LEU A 114 3.77 1.29 -4.11
CA LEU A 114 4.23 2.62 -4.51
C LEU A 114 3.94 2.91 -5.99
N GLU A 115 4.08 1.92 -6.87
CA GLU A 115 3.70 2.04 -8.27
C GLU A 115 2.19 2.23 -8.48
N ILE A 116 1.38 1.51 -7.70
CA ILE A 116 -0.10 1.60 -7.77
C ILE A 116 -0.62 2.87 -7.11
N LEU A 117 0.13 3.45 -6.17
CA LEU A 117 -0.35 4.52 -5.28
C LEU A 117 -1.02 5.68 -6.02
N PRO A 118 -0.43 6.26 -7.10
CA PRO A 118 -1.05 7.40 -7.78
C PRO A 118 -2.43 7.07 -8.35
N GLU A 119 -2.56 5.90 -8.99
CA GLU A 119 -3.82 5.43 -9.56
C GLU A 119 -4.85 5.11 -8.47
N ALA A 120 -4.44 4.45 -7.40
CA ALA A 120 -5.33 4.08 -6.30
C ALA A 120 -5.91 5.32 -5.59
N PHE A 121 -5.07 6.32 -5.32
CA PHE A 121 -5.51 7.58 -4.73
C PHE A 121 -6.40 8.39 -5.68
N ALA A 122 -6.12 8.37 -6.98
CA ALA A 122 -6.98 8.97 -7.99
C ALA A 122 -8.37 8.32 -8.02
N VAL A 123 -8.43 6.98 -7.97
CA VAL A 123 -9.69 6.23 -7.90
C VAL A 123 -10.47 6.58 -6.62
N ALA A 124 -9.80 6.65 -5.47
CA ALA A 124 -10.43 7.06 -4.22
C ALA A 124 -10.96 8.51 -4.28
N LYS A 125 -10.20 9.43 -4.87
CA LYS A 125 -10.61 10.83 -5.08
C LYS A 125 -11.83 10.93 -6.01
N ASP A 126 -11.86 10.18 -7.10
CA ASP A 126 -13.01 10.17 -8.02
C ASP A 126 -14.25 9.52 -7.39
N ALA A 127 -14.07 8.46 -6.60
CA ALA A 127 -15.16 7.89 -5.80
C ALA A 127 -15.76 8.94 -4.86
N CYS A 128 -14.92 9.72 -4.15
CA CYS A 128 -15.38 10.83 -3.31
C CYS A 128 -16.13 11.89 -4.13
N ARG A 129 -15.63 12.26 -5.32
CA ARG A 129 -16.35 13.18 -6.22
C ARG A 129 -17.74 12.65 -6.58
N ARG A 130 -17.86 11.37 -6.96
CA ARG A 130 -19.15 10.76 -7.33
C ARG A 130 -20.13 10.65 -6.17
N MET A 131 -19.63 10.70 -4.93
CA MET A 131 -20.47 10.70 -3.74
C MET A 131 -21.03 12.09 -3.39
N VAL A 132 -20.51 13.18 -3.99
CA VAL A 132 -20.97 14.55 -3.69
C VAL A 132 -22.47 14.69 -3.91
N GLY A 133 -23.15 15.23 -2.91
CA GLY A 133 -24.60 15.41 -2.89
C GLY A 133 -25.40 14.20 -2.38
N LYS A 134 -24.77 13.04 -2.14
CA LYS A 134 -25.44 11.90 -1.51
C LYS A 134 -25.62 12.14 -0.02
N GLU A 135 -26.74 11.64 0.51
CA GLU A 135 -27.15 11.83 1.89
C GLU A 135 -27.57 10.48 2.50
N TRP A 136 -27.23 10.26 3.77
CA TRP A 136 -27.66 9.07 4.52
C TRP A 136 -27.77 9.38 6.01
N GLU A 137 -28.57 8.57 6.72
CA GLU A 137 -28.69 8.68 8.17
C GLU A 137 -27.55 7.92 8.86
N ALA A 138 -26.80 8.61 9.72
CA ALA A 138 -25.78 8.00 10.56
C ALA A 138 -25.80 8.63 11.97
N GLY A 139 -25.86 7.80 13.01
CA GLY A 139 -25.89 8.30 14.40
C GLY A 139 -27.07 9.22 14.73
N GLY A 140 -28.20 9.06 14.03
CA GLY A 140 -29.39 9.90 14.20
C GLY A 140 -29.29 11.30 13.57
N THR A 141 -28.29 11.52 12.72
CA THR A 141 -28.12 12.76 11.96
C THR A 141 -28.01 12.43 10.47
N THR A 142 -28.63 13.25 9.62
CA THR A 142 -28.43 13.20 8.17
C THR A 142 -27.01 13.68 7.84
N VAL A 143 -26.19 12.78 7.32
CA VAL A 143 -24.86 13.09 6.80
C VAL A 143 -24.98 13.35 5.31
N LYS A 144 -24.54 14.53 4.87
CA LYS A 144 -24.39 14.88 3.45
C LYS A 144 -22.92 14.82 3.08
N TRP A 145 -22.61 14.11 2.00
CA TRP A 145 -21.27 14.12 1.44
C TRP A 145 -21.09 15.35 0.54
N ASP A 146 -20.17 16.22 0.90
CA ASP A 146 -19.86 17.46 0.16
C ASP A 146 -18.33 17.69 0.10
N MET A 147 -17.57 16.61 -0.07
CA MET A 147 -16.10 16.66 -0.05
C MET A 147 -15.50 15.96 -1.27
N ILE A 148 -14.56 16.64 -1.91
CA ILE A 148 -13.58 16.06 -2.83
C ILE A 148 -12.21 16.29 -2.20
N PRO A 149 -11.37 15.26 -2.00
CA PRO A 149 -10.07 15.43 -1.39
C PRO A 149 -9.23 16.52 -2.05
N TYR A 150 -8.77 17.48 -1.25
CA TYR A 150 -7.80 18.50 -1.63
C TYR A 150 -6.39 17.91 -1.69
N ASP A 151 -5.48 18.59 -2.39
CA ASP A 151 -4.10 18.14 -2.55
C ASP A 151 -3.37 17.98 -1.21
N VAL A 152 -3.68 18.80 -0.21
CA VAL A 152 -3.13 18.67 1.14
C VAL A 152 -3.63 17.43 1.88
N GLN A 153 -4.83 16.95 1.57
CA GLN A 153 -5.37 15.68 2.10
C GLN A 153 -4.71 14.49 1.41
N LEU A 154 -4.50 14.58 0.09
CA LEU A 154 -3.73 13.57 -0.66
C LEU A 154 -2.30 13.48 -0.10
N LEU A 155 -1.65 14.62 0.11
CA LEU A 155 -0.32 14.71 0.70
C LEU A 155 -0.27 14.03 2.08
N GLY A 156 -1.29 14.25 2.91
CA GLY A 156 -1.43 13.59 4.20
C GLY A 156 -1.59 12.08 4.08
N GLY A 157 -2.39 11.60 3.12
CA GLY A 157 -2.56 10.18 2.86
C GLY A 157 -1.29 9.50 2.33
N VAL A 158 -0.56 10.15 1.41
CA VAL A 158 0.75 9.66 0.93
C VAL A 158 1.75 9.59 2.08
N ALA A 159 1.77 10.58 2.97
CA ALA A 159 2.65 10.56 4.14
C ALA A 159 2.34 9.37 5.07
N MET A 160 1.05 9.09 5.33
CA MET A 160 0.61 7.95 6.15
C MET A 160 0.92 6.60 5.50
N HIS A 161 0.81 6.50 4.17
CA HIS A 161 1.20 5.29 3.44
C HIS A 161 2.69 4.96 3.68
N GLY A 162 3.57 5.97 3.63
CA GLY A 162 4.99 5.81 3.96
C GLY A 162 5.31 5.66 5.45
N GLY A 163 4.33 5.26 6.29
CA GLY A 163 4.52 5.02 7.72
C GLY A 163 4.73 6.28 8.58
N ASN A 164 4.46 7.48 8.05
CA ASN A 164 4.65 8.74 8.78
C ASN A 164 3.37 9.23 9.45
N ILE A 165 3.52 10.10 10.45
CA ILE A 165 2.41 10.81 11.07
C ILE A 165 2.08 12.07 10.25
N SER A 166 0.85 12.17 9.75
CA SER A 166 0.36 13.38 9.07
C SER A 166 -0.24 14.38 10.07
N GLU A 167 0.48 15.47 10.36
CA GLU A 167 -0.01 16.56 11.19
C GLU A 167 -0.83 17.56 10.36
N MET A 168 -2.14 17.35 10.32
CA MET A 168 -3.10 18.29 9.72
C MET A 168 -3.85 19.08 10.81
N LYS A 169 -4.22 20.33 10.53
CA LYS A 169 -5.01 21.14 11.49
C LYS A 169 -6.47 20.67 11.52
N THR A 170 -7.17 20.97 12.61
CA THR A 170 -8.63 20.77 12.67
C THR A 170 -9.29 21.57 11.55
N GLY A 171 -10.20 20.94 10.80
CA GLY A 171 -10.85 21.54 9.64
C GLY A 171 -10.20 21.20 8.29
N GLU A 172 -9.03 20.59 8.28
CA GLU A 172 -8.36 20.14 7.03
C GLU A 172 -8.90 18.80 6.50
N GLY A 173 -9.92 18.23 7.15
CA GLY A 173 -10.56 16.97 6.75
C GLY A 173 -9.66 15.74 6.89
N LYS A 174 -9.29 15.41 8.14
CA LYS A 174 -8.66 14.12 8.50
C LYS A 174 -9.68 12.99 8.47
#